data_AF-A0A524KTV8-F1
#
_entry.id   AF-A0A524KTV8-F1
#
_cell.length_a   1.000
_cell.length_b   1.000
_cell.length_c   1.000
_cell.angle_alpha   90.00
_cell.angle_beta   90.00
_cell.angle_gamma   90.00
#
_symmetry.space_group_name_H-M   'P 1'
#
loop_
_entity.id
_entity.type
_entity.pdbx_description
1 polymer ?
#
loop_
_entity_poly.entity_id
_entity_poly.type
_entity_poly.pdbx_seq_one_letter_code
_entity_poly.pdbx_strand_id
1 'polypeptide(L)' 'MREQPIGFFDSGLGGLSVVKETKKILPLENIEYFADNQRQPYGEKSQLEL' A
#
# COMPACT_ATOMS: atom_id res chain seq x y z
N MET A 1 2.89 18.92 -16.57
CA MET A 1 1.94 17.94 -15.98
C MET A 1 2.26 17.81 -14.51
N ARG A 2 1.28 17.65 -13.62
CA ARG A 2 1.58 17.34 -12.21
C ARG A 2 1.95 15.87 -12.14
N GLU A 3 3.15 15.57 -11.65
CA GLU A 3 3.53 14.21 -11.29
C GLU A 3 2.72 13.82 -10.05
N GLN A 4 1.79 12.89 -10.21
CA GLN A 4 1.00 12.35 -9.11
C GLN A 4 1.60 11.00 -8.70
N PRO A 5 1.87 10.78 -7.41
CA PRO A 5 2.45 9.54 -6.95
C PRO A 5 1.46 8.37 -7.05
N ILE A 6 2.00 7.16 -7.12
CA ILE A 6 1.23 5.93 -6.95
C ILE A 6 1.02 5.71 -5.46
N GLY A 7 -0.23 5.78 -5.02
CA GLY A 7 -0.64 5.49 -3.65
C GLY A 7 -0.83 3.99 -3.43
N PHE A 8 -0.20 3.45 -2.39
CA PHE A 8 -0.43 2.11 -1.87
C PHE A 8 -1.08 2.21 -0.50
N PHE A 9 -2.13 1.44 -0.28
CA PHE A 9 -2.77 1.31 1.02
C PHE A 9 -2.78 -0.16 1.43
N ASP A 10 -2.29 -0.44 2.62
CA ASP A 10 -2.30 -1.77 3.21
C ASP A 10 -2.74 -1.69 4.67
N SER A 11 -3.21 -2.82 5.17
CA SER A 11 -3.41 -3.02 6.59
C SER A 11 -2.12 -2.76 7.37
N GLY A 12 -0.94 -3.20 6.89
CA GLY A 12 0.33 -3.05 7.62
C GLY A 12 1.61 -2.97 6.81
N LEU A 13 2.67 -3.68 7.24
CA LEU A 13 3.99 -3.66 6.57
C LEU A 13 4.12 -4.72 5.46
N GLY A 14 3.16 -5.66 5.37
CA GLY A 14 3.20 -6.76 4.39
C GLY A 14 3.18 -6.27 2.94
N GLY A 15 2.43 -5.20 2.67
CA GLY A 15 2.32 -4.57 1.36
C GLY A 15 3.62 -3.94 0.83
N LEU A 16 4.65 -3.76 1.67
CA LEU A 16 5.97 -3.32 1.20
C LEU A 16 6.62 -4.33 0.25
N SER A 17 6.26 -5.61 0.33
CA SER A 17 6.69 -6.62 -0.65
C SER A 17 6.18 -6.29 -2.06
N VAL A 18 4.95 -5.81 -2.19
CA VAL A 18 4.36 -5.37 -3.46
C VAL A 18 5.04 -4.09 -3.93
N VAL A 19 5.21 -3.10 -3.05
CA VAL A 19 5.93 -1.85 -3.38
C VAL A 19 7.33 -2.14 -3.93
N LYS A 20 8.04 -3.10 -3.33
CA LYS A 20 9.37 -3.50 -3.78
C LYS A 20 9.35 -4.03 -5.21
N GLU A 21 8.38 -4.86 -5.58
CA GLU A 21 8.25 -5.35 -6.96
C GLU A 21 7.78 -4.24 -7.91
N THR A 22 6.87 -3.35 -7.47
CA THR A 22 6.45 -2.19 -8.25
C THR A 22 7.63 -1.29 -8.61
N LYS A 23 8.53 -0.99 -7.67
CA LYS A 23 9.73 -0.18 -7.96
C LYS A 23 10.68 -0.81 -8.98
N LYS A 24 10.67 -2.13 -9.17
CA LYS A 24 11.48 -2.77 -10.22
C LYS A 24 10.89 -2.53 -11.61
N ILE A 25 9.55 -2.51 -11.71
CA ILE A 25 8.82 -2.34 -12.98
C ILE A 25 8.72 -0.84 -13.32
N LEU A 26 8.50 0.01 -12.32
CA LEU A 26 8.29 1.45 -12.42
C LEU A 26 9.34 2.22 -11.60
N PRO A 27 10.62 2.20 -12.00
CA PRO A 27 11.71 2.76 -11.21
C PRO A 27 11.68 4.30 -11.09
N LEU A 28 10.94 4.98 -11.96
CA LEU A 28 10.86 6.44 -12.01
C LEU A 28 9.60 7.00 -11.32
N GLU A 29 8.67 6.13 -10.91
CA GLU A 29 7.44 6.56 -10.27
C GLU A 29 7.65 6.89 -8.79
N ASN A 30 7.05 8.00 -8.36
CA ASN A 30 6.96 8.33 -6.95
C ASN A 30 5.91 7.43 -6.30
N ILE A 31 6.24 6.82 -5.16
CA ILE A 31 5.34 5.92 -4.44
C ILE A 31 5.10 6.47 -3.05
N GLU A 32 3.82 6.59 -2.68
CA GLU A 32 3.38 6.89 -1.32
C GLU A 32 2.72 5.64 -0.73
N TYR A 33 3.13 5.23 0.47
CA TYR A 33 2.61 4.04 1.13
C TYR A 33 1.94 4.41 2.45
N PHE A 34 0.70 4.00 2.61
CA PHE A 34 -0.12 4.25 3.77
C PHE A 34 -0.46 2.92 4.44
N ALA A 35 -0.06 2.78 5.70
CA ALA A 35 -0.37 1.60 6.51
C ALA A 35 -1.43 1.94 7.56
N ASP A 36 -2.55 1.21 7.58
CA ASP A 36 -3.58 1.36 8.62
C ASP A 36 -3.26 0.52 9.85
N ASN A 37 -2.22 0.93 10.57
CA ASN A 37 -1.78 0.26 11.80
C ASN A 37 -2.83 0.24 12.91
N GLN A 38 -3.83 1.14 12.89
CA GLN A 38 -4.84 1.20 13.96
C GLN A 38 -5.92 0.14 13.79
N ARG A 39 -6.13 -0.36 12.57
CA ARG A 39 -7.24 -1.25 12.23
C ARG A 39 -6.78 -2.67 11.86
N GLN A 40 -5.50 -3.00 12.06
CA GLN A 40 -4.95 -4.34 11.86
C GLN A 40 -5.45 -5.37 12.89
N PRO A 41 -5.42 -6.68 12.55
CA PRO A 41 -5.23 -7.25 11.22
C PRO A 41 -6.54 -7.31 10.42
N TYR A 42 -6.48 -7.11 9.10
CA TYR A 42 -7.69 -7.13 8.26
C TYR A 42 -8.20 -8.55 8.00
N GLY A 43 -7.35 -9.56 8.12
CA GLY A 43 -7.73 -10.96 7.88
C GLY A 43 -8.76 -11.51 8.87
N GLU A 44 -8.92 -10.88 10.03
CA GLU A 44 -9.89 -11.27 11.05
C GLU A 44 -11.20 -10.49 10.96
N LYS A 45 -11.26 -9.49 10.08
CA LYS A 45 -12.42 -8.63 9.91
C LYS A 45 -13.44 -9.24 8.98
N SER A 46 -14.72 -9.02 9.27
CA SER A 46 -15.79 -9.32 8.33
C SER A 46 -15.73 -8.37 7.13
N GLN A 47 -16.36 -8.76 6.03
CA GLN A 47 -16.45 -7.92 4.83
C GLN A 47 -17.18 -6.59 5.07
N LEU A 48 -18.01 -6.49 6.11
CA LEU A 48 -18.65 -5.24 6.51
C LEU A 48 -17.72 -4.29 7.29
N GLU A 49 -16.64 -4.81 7.86
CA GLU A 49 -15.68 -4.06 8.70
C GLU A 49 -14.43 -3.58 7.95
N LEU A 50 -14.26 -4.04 6.70
CA LEU A 50 -13.23 -3.59 5.76
C LEU A 50 -13.67 -2.30 5.05
#